data_AF-A0A811VC71-F1
#
_entry.id   AF-A0A811VC71-F1
#
_cell.length_a   1.000
_cell.length_b   1.000
_cell.length_c   1.000
_cell.angle_alpha   90.00
_cell.angle_beta   90.00
_cell.angle_gamma   90.00
#
_symmetry.space_group_name_H-M   'P 1'
#
loop_
_entity.id
_entity.type
_entity.pdbx_description
1 polymer ?
#
loop_
_entity_poly.entity_id
_entity_poly.type
_entity_poly.pdbx_seq_one_letter_code
_entity_poly.pdbx_strand_id
1 'polypeptide(L)'
;MSQETCRKSKYGANRITDNMLCAGYAEGGKDSCQGDSGGPLHVSNNDTKTYHLAGVVSWGEGCARPMHPVSIRAFRNIWIGLSSVQVMRVNVNRLRVVLVPLLRQAVRAVLLRQQQREQLKQLPKVQDIPARVQQLMLMSQRD
;
A
#
# COMPACT_ATOMS: atom_id res chain seq x y z
N MET A 1 6.00 13.18 -20.59
CA MET A 1 5.78 14.05 -21.77
C MET A 1 5.73 15.52 -21.34
N SER A 2 5.97 16.47 -22.24
CA SER A 2 5.86 17.91 -21.92
C SER A 2 4.40 18.38 -22.00
N GLN A 3 4.10 19.54 -21.39
CA GLN A 3 2.75 20.13 -21.44
C GLN A 3 2.34 20.50 -22.87
N GLU A 4 3.27 20.97 -23.69
CA GLU A 4 3.03 21.28 -25.10
C GLU A 4 2.63 20.01 -25.87
N THR A 5 3.38 18.91 -25.69
CA THR A 5 3.04 17.62 -26.31
C THR A 5 1.66 17.13 -25.85
N CYS A 6 1.32 17.33 -24.58
CA CYS A 6 0.00 16.94 -24.09
C CYS A 6 -1.13 17.76 -24.73
N ARG A 7 -0.96 19.06 -24.95
CA ARG A 7 -1.96 19.86 -25.66
C ARG A 7 -2.17 19.42 -27.11
N LYS A 8 -1.13 18.84 -27.72
CA LYS A 8 -1.17 18.23 -29.06
C LYS A 8 -1.62 16.76 -29.04
N SER A 9 -1.99 16.23 -27.88
CA SER A 9 -2.56 14.87 -27.75
C SER A 9 -3.95 14.78 -28.39
N LYS A 10 -4.52 13.58 -28.43
CA LYS A 10 -5.86 13.35 -28.97
C LYS A 10 -6.98 14.09 -28.21
N TYR A 11 -6.72 14.60 -27.00
CA TYR A 11 -7.69 15.41 -26.26
C TYR A 11 -7.82 16.85 -26.79
N GLY A 12 -6.80 17.34 -27.48
CA GLY A 12 -6.72 18.72 -27.98
C GLY A 12 -6.45 19.77 -26.89
N ALA A 13 -6.03 20.96 -27.33
CA ALA A 13 -5.60 22.04 -26.44
C ALA A 13 -6.76 22.57 -25.55
N ASN A 14 -8.00 22.50 -26.03
CA ASN A 14 -9.15 23.05 -25.31
C ASN A 14 -9.52 22.23 -24.06
N ARG A 15 -9.18 20.93 -24.02
CA ARG A 15 -9.46 20.07 -22.85
C ARG A 15 -8.32 20.07 -21.82
N ILE A 16 -7.11 20.47 -22.22
CA ILE A 16 -5.91 20.45 -21.36
C ILE A 16 -5.56 21.88 -20.89
N THR A 17 -6.06 22.22 -19.71
CA THR A 17 -5.83 23.53 -19.07
C THR A 17 -4.42 23.65 -18.47
N ASP A 18 -3.97 24.88 -18.16
CA ASP A 18 -2.68 25.14 -17.50
C ASP A 18 -2.54 24.50 -16.11
N ASN A 19 -3.68 24.22 -15.47
CA ASN A 19 -3.75 23.57 -14.16
C ASN A 19 -3.74 22.04 -14.25
N MET A 20 -3.51 21.48 -15.44
CA MET A 20 -3.39 20.05 -15.67
C MET A 20 -1.97 19.68 -16.12
N LEU A 21 -1.55 18.52 -15.66
CA LEU A 21 -0.36 17.80 -16.10
C LEU A 21 -0.80 16.52 -16.80
N CYS A 22 0.05 15.99 -17.65
CA CYS A 22 -0.23 14.74 -18.34
C CYS A 22 0.89 13.75 -18.07
N ALA A 23 0.51 12.53 -17.72
CA ALA A 23 1.43 11.42 -17.54
C ALA A 23 1.14 10.33 -18.56
N GLY A 24 2.19 9.66 -19.01
CA GLY A 24 2.15 8.66 -20.06
C GLY A 24 3.19 8.90 -21.15
N TYR A 25 3.24 7.96 -22.08
CA TYR A 25 4.13 8.00 -23.25
C TYR A 25 3.31 8.26 -24.50
N ALA A 26 3.87 8.98 -25.48
CA ALA A 26 3.18 9.24 -26.75
C ALA A 26 2.85 7.94 -27.49
N GLU A 27 3.70 6.93 -27.33
CA GLU A 27 3.58 5.58 -27.89
C GLU A 27 2.55 4.71 -27.12
N GLY A 28 2.08 5.15 -25.95
CA GLY A 28 1.24 4.36 -25.05
C GLY A 28 2.04 3.39 -24.16
N GLY A 29 1.41 2.28 -23.76
CA GLY A 29 2.02 1.19 -23.00
C GLY A 29 2.02 1.36 -21.48
N LYS A 30 2.31 2.56 -20.95
CA LYS A 30 2.25 2.84 -19.50
C LYS A 30 1.42 4.08 -19.21
N ASP A 31 0.44 3.91 -18.34
CA ASP A 31 -0.52 4.94 -17.97
C ASP A 31 -1.22 4.54 -16.65
N SER A 32 -1.81 5.52 -15.97
CA SER A 32 -2.78 5.22 -14.91
C SER A 32 -4.11 4.77 -15.53
N CYS A 33 -4.91 4.03 -14.78
CA CYS A 33 -6.15 3.46 -15.31
C CYS A 33 -7.34 3.66 -14.36
N GLN A 34 -8.47 3.06 -14.72
CA GLN A 34 -9.68 3.07 -13.92
C GLN A 34 -9.38 2.49 -12.53
N GLY A 35 -9.84 3.20 -11.49
CA GLY A 35 -9.54 2.86 -10.09
C GLY A 35 -8.36 3.63 -9.50
N ASP A 36 -7.50 4.25 -10.32
CA ASP A 36 -6.40 5.11 -9.82
C ASP A 36 -6.84 6.57 -9.60
N SER A 37 -8.05 6.94 -10.02
CA SER A 37 -8.60 8.29 -9.86
C SER A 37 -8.62 8.72 -8.39
N GLY A 38 -8.08 9.90 -8.09
CA GLY A 38 -7.86 10.36 -6.71
C GLY A 38 -6.51 9.95 -6.12
N GLY A 39 -5.77 9.07 -6.79
CA GLY A 39 -4.44 8.64 -6.38
C GLY A 39 -3.36 9.72 -6.54
N PRO A 40 -2.29 9.68 -5.72
CA PRO A 40 -1.22 10.66 -5.76
C PRO A 40 -0.21 10.39 -6.90
N LEU A 41 0.07 11.40 -7.72
CA LEU A 41 1.24 11.40 -8.60
C LEU A 41 2.44 11.95 -7.83
N HIS A 42 3.47 11.12 -7.63
CA HIS A 42 4.73 11.52 -7.02
C HIS A 42 5.84 11.69 -8.06
N VAL A 43 6.72 12.66 -7.82
CA VAL A 43 7.96 12.86 -8.57
C VAL A 43 9.13 12.70 -7.62
N SER A 44 10.11 11.87 -8.00
CA SER A 44 11.32 11.67 -7.21
C SER A 44 12.36 12.74 -7.54
N ASN A 45 12.92 13.37 -6.51
CA ASN A 45 14.15 14.12 -6.61
C ASN A 45 15.33 13.18 -6.30
N ASN A 46 16.17 12.93 -7.31
CA ASN A 46 17.27 11.98 -7.20
C ASN A 46 18.41 12.46 -6.30
N ASP A 47 18.55 13.77 -6.15
CA ASP A 47 19.61 14.41 -5.37
C ASP A 47 19.28 14.35 -3.87
N THR A 48 18.05 14.69 -3.51
CA THR A 48 17.58 14.70 -2.12
C THR A 48 17.00 13.35 -1.67
N LYS A 49 16.82 12.39 -2.58
CA LYS A 49 16.10 11.12 -2.35
C LYS A 49 14.70 11.31 -1.75
N THR A 50 14.03 12.42 -2.09
CA THR A 50 12.67 12.73 -1.63
C THR A 50 11.65 12.59 -2.74
N TYR A 51 10.41 12.32 -2.35
CA TYR A 51 9.26 12.31 -3.26
C TYR A 51 8.40 13.54 -2.99
N HIS A 52 7.99 14.22 -4.06
CA HIS A 52 7.10 15.37 -4.01
C HIS A 52 5.78 15.02 -4.69
N LEU A 53 4.66 15.40 -4.07
CA LEU A 53 3.34 15.24 -4.65
C LEU A 53 3.16 16.31 -5.75
N ALA A 54 3.12 15.87 -7.01
CA ALA A 54 2.96 16.75 -8.16
C ALA A 54 1.49 17.01 -8.51
N GLY A 55 0.61 16.05 -8.22
CA GLY A 55 -0.80 16.17 -8.57
C GLY A 55 -1.65 14.97 -8.15
N VAL A 56 -2.92 15.04 -8.51
CA VAL A 56 -3.90 13.96 -8.31
C VAL A 56 -4.36 13.42 -9.66
N VAL A 57 -4.34 12.10 -9.81
CA VAL A 57 -4.86 11.41 -11.00
C VAL A 57 -6.35 11.73 -11.15
N SER A 58 -6.76 12.18 -12.33
CA SER A 58 -8.12 12.69 -12.53
C SER A 58 -8.91 11.89 -13.56
N TRP A 59 -8.53 11.96 -14.83
CA TRP A 59 -9.30 11.34 -15.92
C TRP A 59 -8.41 11.04 -17.13
N GLY A 60 -8.87 10.13 -17.98
CA GLY A 60 -8.24 9.75 -19.24
C GLY A 60 -9.22 8.92 -20.09
N GLU A 61 -8.95 8.78 -21.39
CA GLU A 61 -9.76 7.97 -22.30
C GLU A 61 -9.05 6.66 -22.64
N GLY A 62 -9.57 5.57 -22.07
CA GLY A 62 -8.87 4.29 -22.09
C GLY A 62 -7.62 4.34 -21.20
N CYS A 63 -6.79 3.30 -21.31
CA CYS A 63 -5.56 3.18 -20.53
C CYS A 63 -4.42 2.78 -21.47
N ALA A 64 -3.25 3.38 -21.27
CA ALA A 64 -2.01 3.04 -21.99
C ALA A 64 -2.13 3.16 -23.52
N ARG A 65 -3.03 4.02 -24.00
CA ARG A 65 -3.27 4.23 -25.42
C ARG A 65 -2.27 5.25 -26.00
N PRO A 66 -1.80 5.06 -27.24
CA PRO A 66 -0.97 6.05 -27.91
C PRO A 66 -1.68 7.41 -27.96
N MET A 67 -0.97 8.48 -27.63
CA MET A 67 -1.48 9.86 -27.65
C MET A 67 -2.72 10.12 -26.77
N HIS A 68 -3.03 9.23 -25.81
CA HIS A 68 -4.08 9.39 -24.81
C HIS A 68 -3.48 9.27 -23.40
N PRO A 69 -2.77 10.32 -22.92
CA PRO A 69 -2.24 10.31 -21.56
C PRO A 69 -3.34 10.37 -20.49
N VAL A 70 -3.01 10.06 -19.24
CA VAL A 70 -3.86 10.46 -18.11
C VAL A 70 -3.67 11.94 -17.79
N SER A 71 -4.78 12.63 -17.56
CA SER A 71 -4.82 14.00 -17.05
C SER A 71 -4.77 14.01 -15.53
N ILE A 72 -3.90 14.86 -15.00
CA ILE A 72 -3.56 14.97 -13.58
C ILE A 72 -3.76 16.42 -13.17
N ARG A 73 -4.49 16.66 -12.09
CA ARG A 73 -4.66 18.01 -11.55
C ARG A 73 -3.38 18.42 -10.83
N ALA A 74 -2.74 19.48 -11.30
CA ALA A 74 -1.49 19.98 -10.75
C ALA A 74 -1.72 20.64 -9.39
N PHE A 75 -0.90 20.34 -8.39
CA PHE A 75 -0.84 21.12 -7.15
C PHE A 75 0.01 22.37 -7.39
N ARG A 76 -0.62 23.46 -7.84
CA ARG A 76 0.08 24.71 -8.16
C ARG A 76 0.11 25.72 -7.03
N ASN A 77 -0.96 25.88 -6.23
CA ASN A 77 -1.02 26.80 -5.09
C ASN A 77 -2.13 26.36 -4.09
N ILE A 78 -1.86 26.59 -2.81
CA ILE A 78 -2.47 25.98 -1.62
C ILE A 78 -3.80 26.65 -1.24
N TRP A 79 -4.90 25.89 -1.24
CA TRP A 79 -6.15 26.22 -0.50
C TRP A 79 -6.33 25.33 0.73
N ILE A 80 -5.78 24.11 0.67
CA ILE A 80 -5.49 23.31 1.86
C ILE A 80 -4.36 24.06 2.54
N GLY A 81 -4.64 24.79 3.63
CA GLY A 81 -3.64 25.56 4.38
C GLY A 81 -2.49 24.67 4.84
N LEU A 82 -1.46 24.53 4.02
CA LEU A 82 -0.30 23.70 4.31
C LEU A 82 0.72 24.48 5.13
N SER A 83 0.30 24.91 6.32
CA SER A 83 1.22 25.12 7.43
C SER A 83 1.58 23.78 8.11
N SER A 84 0.83 22.70 7.84
CA SER A 84 0.89 21.50 8.69
C SER A 84 0.87 20.13 8.00
N VAL A 85 0.78 20.01 6.66
CA VAL A 85 1.16 18.71 6.05
C VAL A 85 2.66 18.72 5.91
N GLN A 86 3.34 18.32 6.98
CA GLN A 86 4.59 17.60 6.81
C GLN A 86 4.30 16.52 5.77
N VAL A 87 4.88 16.66 4.57
CA VAL A 87 5.16 15.49 3.74
C VAL A 87 5.81 14.53 4.73
N MET A 88 5.07 13.52 5.18
CA MET A 88 5.65 12.51 6.06
C MET A 88 6.81 11.98 5.22
N ARG A 89 8.04 12.34 5.59
CA ARG A 89 9.23 11.70 5.05
C ARG A 89 9.11 10.26 5.53
N VAL A 90 8.47 9.42 4.72
CA VAL A 90 8.46 7.99 4.96
C VAL A 90 9.88 7.55 4.67
N ASN A 91 10.70 7.57 5.71
CA ASN A 91 12.05 7.06 5.60
C ASN A 91 11.93 5.55 5.43
N VAL A 92 12.14 5.06 4.21
CA VAL A 92 12.06 3.64 3.88
C VAL A 92 13.02 2.78 4.71
N ASN A 93 14.12 3.36 5.20
CA ASN A 93 15.01 2.69 6.15
C ASN A 93 14.34 2.55 7.52
N ARG A 94 13.57 3.55 7.97
CA ARG A 94 12.77 3.47 9.20
C ARG A 94 11.63 2.46 9.06
N LEU A 95 11.00 2.36 7.89
CA LEU A 95 9.98 1.35 7.61
C LEU A 95 10.56 -0.07 7.69
N ARG A 96 11.77 -0.29 7.15
CA ARG A 96 12.48 -1.57 7.31
C ARG A 96 12.82 -1.88 8.76
N VAL A 97 13.31 -0.91 9.52
CA VAL A 97 13.73 -1.11 10.92
C VAL A 97 12.54 -1.35 11.86
N VAL A 98 11.34 -0.84 11.56
CA VAL A 98 10.17 -0.99 12.43
C VAL A 98 9.25 -2.12 11.95
N LEU A 99 8.90 -2.15 10.66
CA LEU A 99 7.88 -3.07 10.14
C LEU A 99 8.42 -4.50 9.98
N VAL A 100 9.67 -4.68 9.56
CA VAL A 100 10.26 -6.01 9.36
C VAL A 100 10.38 -6.80 10.68
N PRO A 101 10.87 -6.24 11.80
CA PRO A 101 10.89 -7.00 13.06
C PRO A 101 9.49 -7.27 13.61
N LEU A 102 8.52 -6.36 13.45
CA LEU A 102 7.13 -6.61 13.85
C LEU A 102 6.50 -7.75 13.05
N LEU A 103 6.69 -7.77 11.73
CA LEU A 103 6.22 -8.87 10.89
C LEU A 103 6.90 -10.19 11.26
N ARG A 104 8.21 -10.19 11.53
CA ARG A 104 8.93 -11.39 12.01
C ARG A 104 8.38 -11.90 13.35
N GLN A 105 8.09 -11.00 14.29
CA GLN A 105 7.49 -11.37 15.58
C GLN A 105 6.08 -11.95 15.40
N ALA A 106 5.26 -11.35 14.54
CA ALA A 106 3.91 -11.84 14.24
C ALA A 106 3.94 -13.23 13.61
N VAL A 107 4.80 -13.45 12.61
CA VAL A 107 4.99 -14.78 11.97
C VAL A 107 5.47 -15.81 13.00
N ARG A 108 6.44 -15.46 13.86
CA ARG A 108 6.90 -16.35 14.92
C ARG A 108 5.79 -16.70 15.91
N ALA A 109 4.95 -15.74 16.30
CA ALA A 109 3.82 -15.97 17.19
C ALA A 109 2.76 -16.89 16.55
N VAL A 110 2.48 -16.73 15.25
CA VAL A 110 1.55 -17.60 14.50
C VAL A 110 2.11 -19.03 14.42
N LEU A 111 3.39 -19.18 14.08
CA LEU A 111 4.05 -20.49 14.02
C LEU A 111 4.06 -21.20 15.38
N LEU A 112 4.36 -20.47 16.47
CA LEU A 112 4.29 -21.02 17.83
C LEU A 112 2.87 -21.46 18.20
N ARG A 113 1.84 -20.67 17.85
CA ARG A 113 0.44 -21.06 18.07
C ARG A 113 0.03 -22.27 17.24
N GLN A 114 0.50 -22.38 16.00
CA GLN A 114 0.27 -23.57 15.17
C GLN A 114 0.94 -24.79 15.75
N GLN A 115 2.21 -24.69 16.16
CA GLN A 115 2.95 -25.77 16.79
C GLN A 115 2.28 -26.22 18.11
N GLN A 116 1.81 -25.27 18.93
CA GLN A 116 1.09 -25.58 20.16
C GLN A 116 -0.26 -26.27 19.88
N ARG A 117 -0.98 -25.86 18.83
CA ARG A 117 -2.22 -26.55 18.40
C ARG A 117 -1.95 -27.98 17.94
N GLU A 118 -0.87 -28.21 17.20
CA GLU A 118 -0.50 -29.57 16.79
C GLU A 118 -0.09 -30.43 17.99
N GLN A 119 0.62 -29.87 18.97
CA GLN A 119 0.93 -30.58 20.22
C GLN A 119 -0.34 -30.90 21.03
N LEU A 120 -1.31 -29.99 21.10
CA LEU A 120 -2.59 -30.22 21.77
C LEU A 120 -3.42 -31.34 21.10
N LYS A 121 -3.27 -31.55 19.78
CA LYS A 121 -3.91 -32.67 19.08
C LYS A 121 -3.30 -34.03 19.42
N GLN A 122 -2.07 -34.06 19.92
CA GLN A 122 -1.38 -35.29 20.34
C GLN A 122 -1.68 -35.67 21.79
N LEU A 123 -2.36 -34.80 22.56
CA LEU A 123 -2.83 -35.15 23.89
C LEU A 123 -3.94 -36.21 23.79
N PRO A 124 -3.93 -37.22 24.68
CA PRO A 124 -5.01 -38.19 24.75
C PRO A 124 -6.32 -37.45 25.06
N LYS A 125 -7.40 -37.80 24.34
CA LYS A 125 -8.72 -37.25 24.66
C LYS A 125 -9.10 -37.74 26.06
N VAL A 126 -9.80 -36.91 26.83
CA VAL A 126 -10.22 -37.22 28.21
C VAL A 126 -10.98 -38.56 28.29
N GLN A 127 -11.66 -38.94 27.21
CA GLN A 127 -12.38 -40.19 27.03
C GLN A 127 -11.49 -41.45 27.03
N ASP A 128 -10.20 -41.32 26.66
CA ASP A 128 -9.24 -42.42 26.49
C ASP A 128 -8.40 -42.67 27.77
N ILE A 129 -8.63 -41.90 28.84
CA ILE A 129 -7.90 -42.03 30.10
C ILE A 129 -8.50 -43.21 30.89
N PRO A 130 -7.70 -44.23 31.27
CA PRO A 130 -8.19 -45.34 32.09
C PRO A 130 -8.79 -44.83 33.41
N ALA A 131 -9.96 -45.36 33.80
CA ALA A 131 -10.71 -44.90 34.97
C ALA A 131 -9.88 -44.84 36.27
N ARG A 132 -8.89 -45.74 36.44
CA ARG A 132 -7.96 -45.73 37.57
C ARG A 132 -7.13 -44.44 37.68
N VAL A 133 -6.74 -43.86 36.54
CA VAL A 133 -5.95 -42.62 36.47
C VAL A 133 -6.82 -41.39 36.76
N GLN A 134 -8.08 -41.39 36.30
CA GLN A 134 -9.05 -40.35 36.65
C GLN A 134 -9.32 -40.31 38.16
N GLN A 135 -9.40 -41.48 38.80
CA GLN A 135 -9.61 -41.59 40.25
C GLN A 135 -8.40 -41.08 41.04
N LEU A 136 -7.17 -41.35 40.59
CA LEU A 136 -5.94 -40.81 41.19
C LEU A 136 -5.85 -39.29 41.09
N MET A 137 -6.25 -38.69 39.95
CA MET A 137 -6.30 -37.23 39.80
C MET A 137 -7.34 -36.58 40.73
N LEU A 138 -8.50 -37.23 40.95
CA LEU A 138 -9.54 -36.78 41.89
C LEU A 138 -9.17 -36.95 43.38
N MET A 139 -8.16 -37.78 43.68
CA MET A 139 -7.63 -37.96 45.02
C MET A 139 -6.52 -36.94 45.34
N SER A 140 -5.76 -36.48 44.34
CA SER A 140 -4.72 -35.46 44.49
C SER A 140 -5.23 -34.02 44.65
N GLN A 141 -6.52 -33.75 44.37
CA GLN A 141 -7.15 -32.43 44.56
C GLN A 141 -7.86 -32.29 45.92
N ARG A 142 -7.66 -33.25 46.82
CA ARG A 142 -8.32 -33.33 48.13
C ARG A 142 -7.37 -33.14 49.33
N ASP A 143 -6.11 -32.82 49.06
CA ASP A 143 -5.13 -32.31 50.01
C ASP A 143 -4.86 -30.81 49.72
#